data_AF-A0A4Y9IPT2-F1
#
_entry.id   AF-A0A4Y9IPT2-F1
#
_cell.length_a   1.000
_cell.length_b   1.000
_cell.length_c   1.000
_cell.angle_alpha   90.00
_cell.angle_beta   90.00
_cell.angle_gamma   90.00
#
_symmetry.space_group_name_H-M   'P 1'
#
loop_
_entity.id
_entity.type
_entity.pdbx_description
1 polymer ?
#
loop_
_entity_poly.entity_id
_entity_poly.type
_entity_poly.pdbx_seq_one_letter_code
_entity_poly.pdbx_strand_id
1 'polypeptide(L)'
;MIEVKVIDREAITYLVNGLEDFEKDKAIKDGLKAGGNVIQSGGKRRLRSAMKKPGGVTGNLLRSFHVRPKRFKLGVLVGFRRSNKNMVIGGGNHAHLVDMGTGKRYWKTRGRKYVGVMPANRFWSDTESQDGNQAINEVYSGVERAVDKIKNRR
;
A
#
# COMPACT_ATOMS: atom_id res chain seq x y z
N MET A 1 -10.19 1.92 -6.80
CA MET A 1 -9.41 3.15 -6.56
C MET A 1 -9.98 3.70 -5.27
N ILE A 2 -9.20 3.68 -4.18
CA ILE A 2 -9.68 4.14 -2.86
C ILE A 2 -9.84 5.66 -2.92
N GLU A 3 -11.09 6.13 -2.83
CA GLU A 3 -11.43 7.54 -2.80
C GLU A 3 -11.65 7.96 -1.35
N VAL A 4 -10.76 8.81 -0.83
CA VAL A 4 -10.86 9.38 0.52
C VAL A 4 -11.98 10.43 0.48
N LYS A 5 -13.04 10.25 1.28
CA LYS A 5 -14.24 11.10 1.25
C LYS A 5 -13.93 12.54 1.69
N VAL A 6 -14.64 13.49 1.09
CA VAL A 6 -14.46 14.96 1.24
C VAL A 6 -14.56 15.46 2.69
N ILE A 7 -15.29 14.76 3.56
CA ILE A 7 -15.41 15.05 5.00
C ILE A 7 -14.04 15.04 5.69
N ASP A 8 -13.08 14.28 5.15
CA ASP A 8 -11.80 14.08 5.82
C ASP A 8 -10.84 15.28 5.74
N ARG A 9 -11.03 16.14 4.73
CA ARG A 9 -10.08 17.20 4.40
C ARG A 9 -10.14 18.37 5.37
N GLU A 10 -11.33 18.74 5.84
CA GLU A 10 -11.52 19.87 6.76
C GLU A 10 -10.93 19.58 8.14
N ALA A 11 -11.13 18.37 8.66
CA ALA A 11 -10.54 17.92 9.91
C ALA A 11 -9.00 17.93 9.86
N ILE A 12 -8.39 17.42 8.78
CA ILE A 12 -6.93 17.49 8.61
C ILE A 12 -6.45 18.93 8.49
N THR A 13 -7.19 19.78 7.76
CA THR A 13 -6.85 21.21 7.61
C THR A 13 -6.90 21.94 8.95
N TYR A 14 -7.88 21.60 9.79
CA TYR A 14 -8.00 22.10 11.15
C TYR A 14 -6.83 21.64 12.04
N LEU A 15 -6.46 20.37 11.99
CA LEU A 15 -5.36 19.81 12.80
C LEU A 15 -4.02 20.49 12.52
N VAL A 16 -3.74 20.79 11.26
CA VAL A 16 -2.48 21.45 10.86
C VAL A 16 -2.58 22.98 10.88
N ASN A 17 -3.71 23.52 11.33
CA ASN A 17 -3.90 24.95 11.45
C ASN A 17 -2.93 25.52 12.50
N GLY A 18 -2.28 26.64 12.17
CA GLY A 18 -1.23 27.24 12.99
C GLY A 18 0.19 26.69 12.78
N LEU A 19 0.39 25.71 11.90
CA LEU A 19 1.73 25.30 11.44
C LEU A 19 2.21 26.12 10.24
N GLU A 20 3.52 26.17 10.02
CA GLU A 20 4.07 26.68 8.75
C GLU A 20 3.83 25.70 7.60
N ASP A 21 3.82 26.17 6.36
CA ASP A 21 3.42 25.32 5.22
C ASP A 21 4.31 24.09 5.01
N PHE A 22 5.61 24.19 5.32
CA PHE A 22 6.51 23.04 5.27
C PHE A 22 6.20 22.01 6.38
N GLU A 23 5.75 22.48 7.54
CA GLU A 23 5.35 21.64 8.67
C GLU A 23 4.02 20.94 8.41
N LYS A 24 3.06 21.66 7.79
CA LYS A 24 1.79 21.09 7.33
C LYS A 24 2.03 19.94 6.34
N ASP A 25 2.82 20.17 5.30
CA ASP A 25 3.11 19.15 4.28
C ASP A 25 3.78 17.91 4.90
N LYS A 26 4.71 18.13 5.83
CA LYS A 26 5.36 17.04 6.57
C LYS A 26 4.36 16.26 7.42
N ALA A 27 3.53 16.93 8.23
CA ALA A 27 2.55 16.29 9.11
C ALA A 27 1.54 15.46 8.30
N ILE A 28 1.04 16.01 7.19
CA ILE A 28 0.15 15.32 6.27
C ILE A 28 0.83 14.10 5.65
N LYS A 29 2.08 14.22 5.20
CA LYS A 29 2.83 13.08 4.63
C LYS A 29 3.08 11.98 5.65
N ASP A 30 3.35 12.33 6.90
CA ASP A 30 3.54 11.37 7.99
C ASP A 30 2.24 10.63 8.31
N GLY A 31 1.10 11.34 8.38
CA GLY A 31 -0.23 10.74 8.52
C GLY A 31 -0.58 9.80 7.36
N LEU A 32 -0.44 10.27 6.12
CA LEU A 32 -0.65 9.45 4.92
C LEU A 32 0.23 8.19 4.90
N LYS A 33 1.48 8.30 5.34
CA LYS A 33 2.39 7.16 5.46
C LYS A 33 1.92 6.19 6.54
N ALA A 34 1.40 6.68 7.66
CA ALA A 34 0.86 5.84 8.74
C ALA A 34 -0.32 4.98 8.26
N GLY A 35 -1.33 5.60 7.62
CA GLY A 35 -2.43 4.85 6.98
C GLY A 35 -1.95 3.86 5.92
N GLY A 36 -0.98 4.27 5.09
CA GLY A 36 -0.36 3.36 4.11
C GLY A 36 0.33 2.15 4.74
N ASN A 37 0.93 2.28 5.92
CA ASN A 37 1.57 1.17 6.64
C ASN A 37 0.55 0.14 7.16
N VAL A 38 -0.66 0.57 7.53
CA VAL A 38 -1.77 -0.33 7.90
C VAL A 38 -2.11 -1.22 6.72
N ILE A 39 -2.40 -0.60 5.56
CA ILE A 39 -2.69 -1.32 4.31
C ILE A 39 -1.54 -2.25 3.90
N GLN A 40 -0.28 -1.80 4.05
CA GLN A 40 0.88 -2.64 3.75
C GLN A 40 0.94 -3.87 4.65
N SER A 41 0.68 -3.71 5.95
CA SER A 41 0.75 -4.77 6.95
C SER A 41 -0.37 -5.78 6.75
N GLY A 42 -1.58 -5.29 6.50
CA GLY A 42 -2.73 -6.09 6.11
C GLY A 42 -2.51 -6.89 4.83
N GLY A 43 -2.05 -6.23 3.77
CA GLY A 43 -1.74 -6.86 2.50
C GLY A 43 -0.66 -7.93 2.62
N LYS A 44 0.40 -7.68 3.39
CA LYS A 44 1.42 -8.69 3.70
C LYS A 44 0.82 -9.88 4.44
N ARG A 45 0.00 -9.66 5.47
CA ARG A 45 -0.64 -10.73 6.25
C ARG A 45 -1.49 -11.63 5.35
N ARG A 46 -2.38 -11.05 4.54
CA ARG A 46 -3.26 -11.82 3.65
C ARG A 46 -2.49 -12.52 2.55
N LEU A 47 -1.49 -11.87 1.97
CA LEU A 47 -0.64 -12.53 0.98
C LEU A 47 0.10 -13.72 1.58
N ARG A 48 0.65 -13.61 2.80
CA ARG A 48 1.29 -14.73 3.50
C ARG A 48 0.34 -15.91 3.67
N SER A 49 -0.91 -15.65 4.08
CA SER A 49 -1.93 -16.67 4.25
C SER A 49 -2.33 -17.36 2.94
N ALA A 50 -2.30 -16.63 1.82
CA ALA A 50 -2.58 -17.19 0.49
C ALA A 50 -1.41 -17.96 -0.13
N MET A 51 -0.18 -17.79 0.38
CA MET A 51 1.01 -18.42 -0.18
C MET A 51 1.18 -19.85 0.32
N LYS A 52 1.51 -20.79 -0.58
CA LYS A 52 1.88 -22.18 -0.21
C LYS A 52 3.00 -22.25 0.83
N LYS A 53 3.96 -21.31 0.77
CA LYS A 53 4.98 -21.09 1.81
C LYS A 53 4.81 -19.68 2.35
N PRO A 54 4.34 -19.47 3.59
CA PRO A 54 4.05 -18.13 4.12
C PRO A 54 5.26 -17.18 4.13
N GLY A 55 6.48 -17.69 4.29
CA GLY A 55 7.72 -16.87 4.19
C GLY A 55 8.14 -16.51 2.76
N GLY A 56 7.50 -17.10 1.75
CA GLY A 56 8.00 -17.13 0.37
C GLY A 56 9.22 -18.03 0.21
N VAL A 57 9.54 -18.36 -1.04
CA VAL A 57 10.75 -19.16 -1.35
C VAL A 57 12.00 -18.31 -1.14
N THR A 58 11.99 -17.07 -1.64
CA THR A 58 13.09 -16.10 -1.48
C THR A 58 12.67 -14.84 -0.70
N GLY A 59 11.39 -14.74 -0.32
CA GLY A 59 10.82 -13.56 0.34
C GLY A 59 10.76 -12.28 -0.50
N ASN A 60 11.24 -12.29 -1.76
CA ASN A 60 11.35 -11.10 -2.61
C ASN A 60 10.01 -10.35 -2.78
N LEU A 61 8.92 -11.10 -2.96
CA LEU A 61 7.58 -10.53 -3.11
C LEU A 61 7.15 -9.77 -1.85
N LEU A 62 7.28 -10.39 -0.68
CA LEU A 62 6.92 -9.78 0.61
C LEU A 62 7.81 -8.56 0.92
N ARG A 63 9.10 -8.65 0.61
CA ARG A 63 10.05 -7.53 0.75
C ARG A 63 9.77 -6.38 -0.20
N SER A 64 9.16 -6.66 -1.35
CA SER A 64 8.86 -5.64 -2.35
C SER A 64 7.67 -4.75 -2.00
N PHE A 65 6.86 -5.10 -0.99
CA PHE A 65 5.80 -4.21 -0.51
C PHE A 65 6.37 -2.87 -0.08
N HIS A 66 5.74 -1.79 -0.53
CA HIS A 66 6.23 -0.45 -0.31
C HIS A 66 5.07 0.53 -0.12
N VAL A 67 5.31 1.51 0.76
CA VAL A 67 4.42 2.63 1.03
C VAL A 67 5.16 3.89 0.63
N ARG A 68 4.54 4.70 -0.24
CA ARG A 68 5.13 5.92 -0.75
C ARG A 68 4.08 7.04 -0.80
N PRO A 69 4.19 8.05 0.07
CA PRO A 69 3.42 9.29 -0.10
C PRO A 69 3.71 9.93 -1.46
N LYS A 70 2.69 10.46 -2.12
CA LYS A 70 2.85 11.17 -3.39
C LYS A 70 3.57 12.50 -3.12
N ARG A 71 4.49 12.87 -4.02
CA ARG A 71 5.35 14.06 -3.83
C ARG A 71 4.57 15.38 -3.96
N PHE A 72 3.65 15.43 -4.92
CA PHE A 72 2.97 16.67 -5.35
C PHE A 72 1.43 16.60 -5.23
N LYS A 73 0.91 15.54 -4.59
CA LYS A 73 -0.53 15.33 -4.46
C LYS A 73 -0.82 14.74 -3.08
N LEU A 74 -1.99 15.06 -2.53
CA LEU A 74 -2.49 14.41 -1.33
C LEU A 74 -2.83 12.96 -1.64
N GLY A 75 -2.15 12.05 -0.94
CA GLY A 75 -2.38 10.62 -1.06
C GLY A 75 -1.11 9.79 -0.91
N VAL A 76 -1.32 8.52 -0.59
CA VAL A 76 -0.26 7.52 -0.44
C VAL A 76 -0.47 6.40 -1.46
N LEU A 77 0.64 5.89 -1.99
CA LEU A 77 0.66 4.70 -2.83
C LEU A 77 1.13 3.53 -1.98
N VAL A 78 0.34 2.45 -1.98
CA VAL A 78 0.73 1.18 -1.37
C VAL A 78 0.71 0.11 -2.45
N GLY A 79 1.79 -0.66 -2.54
CA GLY A 79 1.93 -1.64 -3.61
C GLY A 79 3.30 -2.29 -3.60
N PHE A 80 3.76 -2.69 -4.77
CA PHE A 80 5.04 -3.36 -4.93
C PHE A 80 6.06 -2.47 -5.61
N ARG A 81 7.26 -2.39 -5.04
CA ARG A 81 8.42 -1.77 -5.67
C ARG A 81 8.93 -2.70 -6.76
N ARG A 82 8.97 -2.22 -8.00
CA ARG A 82 9.65 -2.92 -9.10
C ARG A 82 11.17 -2.92 -8.87
N SER A 83 11.85 -3.99 -9.31
CA SER A 83 13.32 -3.97 -9.34
C SER A 83 13.80 -2.89 -10.30
N ASN A 84 14.98 -2.35 -10.06
CA ASN A 84 15.68 -1.49 -11.01
C ASN A 84 17.18 -1.86 -11.01
N LYS A 85 17.97 -1.20 -11.86
CA LYS A 85 19.43 -1.48 -11.98
C LYS A 85 20.18 -1.42 -10.64
N ASN A 86 19.68 -0.65 -9.67
CA ASN A 86 20.29 -0.45 -8.36
C ASN A 86 19.62 -1.28 -7.25
N MET A 87 18.63 -2.12 -7.58
CA MET A 87 17.89 -2.94 -6.62
C MET A 87 17.51 -4.27 -7.27
N VAL A 88 18.48 -5.21 -7.25
CA VAL A 88 18.34 -6.55 -7.82
C VAL A 88 17.51 -7.47 -6.90
N ILE A 89 17.57 -7.26 -5.58
CA ILE A 89 16.88 -8.08 -4.57
C ILE A 89 15.71 -7.31 -3.96
N GLY A 90 14.54 -7.96 -3.81
CA GLY A 90 13.34 -7.34 -3.24
C GLY A 90 12.47 -6.56 -4.22
N GLY A 91 12.57 -6.82 -5.53
CA GLY A 91 11.66 -6.29 -6.55
C GLY A 91 10.47 -7.20 -6.85
N GLY A 92 9.26 -6.63 -6.94
CA GLY A 92 7.99 -7.33 -7.19
C GLY A 92 7.51 -7.23 -8.65
N ASN A 93 8.37 -7.54 -9.63
CA ASN A 93 8.09 -7.29 -11.06
C ASN A 93 6.81 -7.97 -11.60
N HIS A 94 6.40 -9.08 -10.98
CA HIS A 94 5.20 -9.86 -11.35
C HIS A 94 4.13 -9.88 -10.27
N ALA A 95 4.24 -9.01 -9.27
CA ALA A 95 3.35 -8.99 -8.12
C ALA A 95 1.91 -8.55 -8.43
N HIS A 96 1.66 -8.02 -9.63
CA HIS A 96 0.32 -7.69 -10.11
C HIS A 96 -0.50 -8.94 -10.52
N LEU A 97 0.16 -10.08 -10.75
CA LEU A 97 -0.51 -11.32 -11.21
C LEU A 97 -1.19 -12.11 -10.09
N VAL A 98 -0.96 -11.73 -8.83
CA VAL A 98 -1.34 -12.57 -7.69
C VAL A 98 -2.77 -12.30 -7.22
N ASP A 99 -3.25 -11.06 -7.36
CA ASP A 99 -4.51 -10.60 -6.76
C ASP A 99 -5.76 -11.06 -7.51
N MET A 100 -5.91 -10.66 -8.78
CA MET A 100 -7.12 -10.91 -9.59
C MET A 100 -7.13 -12.27 -10.30
N GLY A 101 -6.06 -13.06 -10.17
CA GLY A 101 -5.89 -14.31 -10.91
C GLY A 101 -5.62 -14.09 -12.40
N THR A 102 -5.68 -15.16 -13.19
CA THR A 102 -5.47 -15.12 -14.64
C THR A 102 -6.68 -15.65 -15.39
N GLY A 103 -6.91 -15.18 -16.62
CA GLY A 103 -7.79 -15.89 -17.55
C GLY A 103 -7.27 -17.29 -17.92
N LYS A 104 -8.00 -17.99 -18.80
CA LYS A 104 -7.56 -19.27 -19.36
C LYS A 104 -6.22 -19.10 -20.06
N ARG A 105 -5.21 -19.87 -19.66
CA ARG A 105 -3.86 -19.82 -20.24
C ARG A 105 -3.63 -21.00 -21.19
N TYR A 106 -2.84 -20.76 -22.22
CA TYR A 106 -2.45 -21.76 -23.21
C TYR A 106 -0.95 -21.65 -23.52
N TRP A 107 -0.30 -22.76 -23.87
CA TRP A 107 1.08 -22.75 -24.37
C TRP A 107 1.18 -21.88 -25.63
N LYS A 108 2.32 -21.19 -25.79
CA LYS A 108 2.59 -20.35 -26.98
C LYS A 108 3.05 -21.14 -28.21
N THR A 109 3.24 -22.45 -28.08
CA THR A 109 3.69 -23.35 -29.16
C THR A 109 2.57 -23.72 -30.12
N ARG A 110 2.95 -24.25 -31.29
CA ARG A 110 2.04 -24.76 -32.33
C ARG A 110 1.24 -25.93 -31.74
N GLY A 111 0.01 -25.66 -31.31
CA GLY A 111 -0.83 -26.62 -30.57
C GLY A 111 -1.61 -26.02 -29.41
N ARG A 112 -1.22 -24.81 -28.92
CA ARG A 112 -1.96 -24.01 -27.91
C ARG A 112 -2.60 -24.85 -26.79
N LYS A 113 -1.84 -25.77 -26.18
CA LYS A 113 -2.37 -26.65 -25.12
C LYS A 113 -2.81 -25.82 -23.91
N TYR A 114 -3.99 -26.13 -23.36
CA TYR A 114 -4.51 -25.48 -22.15
C TYR A 114 -3.64 -25.78 -20.92
N VAL A 115 -3.29 -24.76 -20.13
CA VAL A 115 -2.45 -24.87 -18.91
C VAL A 115 -3.16 -24.43 -17.64
N GLY A 116 -4.48 -24.31 -17.69
CA GLY A 116 -5.27 -23.94 -16.52
C GLY A 116 -5.46 -22.44 -16.32
N VAL A 117 -6.10 -22.15 -15.19
CA VAL A 117 -6.41 -20.81 -14.68
C VAL A 117 -5.77 -20.71 -13.29
N MET A 118 -5.04 -19.62 -13.03
CA MET A 118 -4.63 -19.30 -11.67
C MET A 118 -5.79 -18.58 -10.97
N PRO A 119 -6.35 -19.14 -9.88
CA PRO A 119 -7.42 -18.47 -9.14
C PRO A 119 -6.92 -17.17 -8.51
N ALA A 120 -7.82 -16.21 -8.39
CA ALA A 120 -7.59 -14.96 -7.66
C ALA A 120 -7.38 -15.24 -6.18
N ASN A 121 -6.36 -14.65 -5.56
CA ASN A 121 -6.20 -14.73 -4.11
C ASN A 121 -6.82 -13.52 -3.37
N ARG A 122 -7.24 -12.48 -4.11
CA ARG A 122 -7.99 -11.30 -3.63
C ARG A 122 -7.36 -10.55 -2.46
N PHE A 123 -6.07 -10.73 -2.20
CA PHE A 123 -5.45 -10.17 -1.01
C PHE A 123 -5.53 -8.64 -0.94
N TRP A 124 -5.54 -7.91 -2.06
CA TRP A 124 -5.73 -6.46 -2.07
C TRP A 124 -7.18 -6.09 -1.84
N SER A 125 -8.12 -6.75 -2.52
CA SER A 125 -9.56 -6.51 -2.31
C SER A 125 -9.96 -6.76 -0.86
N ASP A 126 -9.45 -7.84 -0.26
CA ASP A 126 -9.71 -8.17 1.14
C ASP A 126 -9.04 -7.19 2.10
N THR A 127 -7.85 -6.66 1.73
CA THR A 127 -7.16 -5.64 2.53
C THR A 127 -7.89 -4.30 2.49
N GLU A 128 -8.39 -3.90 1.32
CA GLU A 128 -9.22 -2.69 1.16
C GLU A 128 -10.49 -2.80 2.01
N SER A 129 -11.19 -3.93 1.91
CA SER A 129 -12.43 -4.19 2.67
C SER A 129 -12.22 -4.21 4.19
N GLN A 130 -11.16 -4.89 4.66
CA GLN A 130 -10.99 -5.17 6.08
C GLN A 130 -10.17 -4.13 6.84
N ASP A 131 -9.16 -3.52 6.20
CA ASP A 131 -8.26 -2.57 6.87
C ASP A 131 -8.44 -1.13 6.38
N GLY A 132 -9.33 -0.87 5.41
CA GLY A 132 -9.56 0.46 4.85
C GLY A 132 -9.96 1.51 5.90
N ASN A 133 -10.94 1.18 6.74
CA ASN A 133 -11.39 2.07 7.81
C ASN A 133 -10.29 2.31 8.86
N GLN A 134 -9.56 1.26 9.24
CA GLN A 134 -8.43 1.40 10.15
C GLN A 134 -7.33 2.27 9.55
N ALA A 135 -7.06 2.15 8.26
CA ALA A 135 -6.06 2.97 7.58
C ALA A 135 -6.46 4.45 7.58
N ILE A 136 -7.74 4.78 7.38
CA ILE A 136 -8.25 6.15 7.47
C ILE A 136 -8.04 6.70 8.88
N ASN A 137 -8.46 5.97 9.91
CA ASN A 137 -8.24 6.37 11.31
C ASN A 137 -6.76 6.59 11.63
N GLU A 138 -5.87 5.73 11.10
CA GLU A 138 -4.44 5.86 11.32
C GLU A 138 -3.84 7.07 10.58
N VAL A 139 -4.46 7.54 9.47
CA VAL A 139 -4.07 8.82 8.86
C VAL A 139 -4.31 9.96 9.86
N TYR A 140 -5.49 10.01 10.48
CA TYR A 140 -5.83 11.03 11.48
C TYR A 140 -4.87 11.04 12.66
N SER A 141 -4.78 9.90 13.35
CA SER A 141 -3.88 9.74 14.49
C SER A 141 -2.41 9.98 14.12
N GLY A 142 -2.04 9.70 12.86
CA GLY A 142 -0.71 10.02 12.33
C GLY A 142 -0.46 11.51 12.15
N VAL A 143 -1.45 12.26 11.64
CA VAL A 143 -1.37 13.73 11.54
C VAL A 143 -1.31 14.36 12.93
N GLU A 144 -2.19 13.97 13.86
CA GLU A 144 -2.22 14.49 15.24
C GLU A 144 -0.87 14.33 15.93
N ARG A 145 -0.33 13.10 15.95
CA ARG A 145 1.01 12.83 16.53
C ARG A 145 2.11 13.67 15.88
N ALA A 146 2.02 13.92 14.58
CA ALA A 146 3.02 14.73 13.88
C ALA A 146 2.90 16.21 14.27
N VAL A 147 1.68 16.74 14.37
CA VAL A 147 1.40 18.10 14.84
C VAL A 147 1.89 18.30 16.27
N ASP A 148 1.53 17.41 17.19
CA ASP A 148 1.94 17.48 18.60
C ASP A 148 3.47 17.46 18.74
N LYS A 149 4.14 16.60 17.96
CA LYS A 149 5.59 16.55 17.93
C LYS A 149 6.23 17.83 17.41
N ILE A 150 5.58 18.54 16.50
CA ILE A 150 6.06 19.83 15.98
C ILE A 150 5.85 20.92 17.03
N LYS A 151 4.66 20.98 17.63
CA LYS A 151 4.34 21.95 18.70
C LYS A 151 5.26 21.79 19.90
N ASN A 152 5.50 20.56 20.37
CA ASN A 152 6.37 20.27 21.51
C ASN A 152 7.87 20.51 21.27
N ARG A 153 8.27 20.83 20.03
CA ARG A 153 9.65 21.23 19.70
C ARG A 153 9.87 22.73 19.72
N ARG A 154 8.80 23.52 19.75
CA ARG A 154 8.83 24.97 19.94
C ARG A 154 8.88 25.28 21.43
#